data_AF-A0A933HDJ5-F1
#
_entry.id   AF-A0A933HDJ5-F1
#
_cell.length_a   1.000
_cell.length_b   1.000
_cell.length_c   1.000
_cell.angle_alpha   90.00
_cell.angle_beta   90.00
_cell.angle_gamma   90.00
#
_symmetry.space_group_name_H-M   'P 1'
#
loop_
_entity.id
_entity.type
_entity.pdbx_description
1 polymer ?
#
loop_
_entity_poly.entity_id
_entity_poly.type
_entity_poly.pdbx_seq_one_letter_code
_entity_poly.pdbx_strand_id
1 'polypeptide(L)'
;MDKETLQSLIREGRYEEALAISCHAPGFARALMSFLFTDEELLFWRTVKVFGLYAARDAETSSRFVRRLMWQLNDESGSIGRGSAHVIGEMAVNNYEVVKTAAPVVVHYLEDEGMLPGVLYAIGRIGSVRPEVTKDVIPELVAILEEYEDSPKILGMAAWALGRIGAKQADVALRGLLDNGERFSYYDPEEDLMKNAMVEEMARCALERLG
;
A
#
# COMPACT_ATOMS: atom_id res chain seq x y z
N MET A 1 -24.95 -12.05 8.97
CA MET A 1 -24.30 -11.11 8.05
C MET A 1 -23.97 -11.87 6.80
N ASP A 2 -24.49 -11.41 5.68
CA ASP A 2 -24.18 -12.00 4.39
C ASP A 2 -22.83 -11.45 3.90
N LYS A 3 -21.86 -12.35 3.77
CA LYS A 3 -20.51 -12.03 3.27
C LYS A 3 -20.58 -11.49 1.84
N GLU A 4 -21.56 -11.93 1.05
CA GLU A 4 -21.76 -11.53 -0.34
C GLU A 4 -22.18 -10.05 -0.42
N THR A 5 -23.09 -9.61 0.45
CA THR A 5 -23.47 -8.19 0.59
C THR A 5 -22.25 -7.31 0.88
N LEU A 6 -21.41 -7.68 1.87
CA LEU A 6 -20.20 -6.90 2.17
C LEU A 6 -19.26 -6.87 0.95
N GLN A 7 -19.07 -8.00 0.28
CA GLN A 7 -18.22 -8.07 -0.91
C GLN A 7 -18.72 -7.19 -2.06
N SER A 8 -20.04 -7.17 -2.32
CA SER A 8 -20.66 -6.31 -3.34
C SER A 8 -20.47 -4.83 -3.02
N LEU A 9 -20.71 -4.42 -1.77
CA LEU A 9 -20.51 -3.03 -1.36
C LEU A 9 -19.05 -2.59 -1.53
N ILE A 10 -18.09 -3.44 -1.12
CA ILE A 10 -16.66 -3.15 -1.32
C ILE A 10 -16.33 -3.11 -2.81
N ARG A 11 -16.83 -4.06 -3.61
CA ARG A 11 -16.63 -4.08 -5.07
C ARG A 11 -17.19 -2.84 -5.74
N GLU A 12 -18.28 -2.25 -5.25
CA GLU A 12 -18.91 -1.05 -5.80
C GLU A 12 -18.30 0.26 -5.25
N GLY A 13 -17.33 0.20 -4.34
CA GLY A 13 -16.76 1.39 -3.68
C GLY A 13 -17.71 2.05 -2.67
N ARG A 14 -18.75 1.35 -2.22
CA ARG A 14 -19.77 1.84 -1.26
C ARG A 14 -19.27 1.69 0.17
N TYR A 15 -18.17 2.38 0.49
CA TYR A 15 -17.44 2.17 1.74
C TYR A 15 -18.22 2.52 3.00
N GLU A 16 -19.00 3.59 2.98
CA GLU A 16 -19.80 3.98 4.16
C GLU A 16 -20.79 2.88 4.55
N GLU A 17 -21.41 2.26 3.57
CA GLU A 17 -22.36 1.16 3.77
C GLU A 17 -21.63 -0.11 4.20
N ALA A 18 -20.47 -0.41 3.60
CA ALA A 18 -19.62 -1.52 4.02
C ALA A 18 -19.17 -1.36 5.48
N LEU A 19 -18.83 -0.14 5.90
CA LEU A 19 -18.41 0.17 7.26
C LEU A 19 -19.60 0.19 8.24
N ALA A 20 -20.80 0.59 7.82
CA ALA A 20 -22.00 0.53 8.65
C ALA A 20 -22.34 -0.92 9.09
N ILE A 21 -21.99 -1.92 8.27
CA ILE A 21 -22.14 -3.34 8.64
C ILE A 21 -21.30 -3.70 9.87
N SER A 22 -20.14 -3.06 10.08
CA SER A 22 -19.24 -3.39 11.19
C SER A 22 -19.89 -3.20 12.56
N CYS A 23 -20.81 -2.22 12.68
CA CYS A 23 -21.52 -1.92 13.93
C CYS A 23 -22.45 -3.05 14.40
N HIS A 24 -22.85 -3.94 13.49
CA HIS A 24 -23.91 -4.93 13.76
C HIS A 24 -23.47 -6.38 13.49
N ALA A 25 -22.21 -6.60 13.07
CA ALA A 25 -21.78 -7.91 12.59
C ALA A 25 -20.41 -8.34 13.17
N PRO A 26 -20.39 -9.24 14.16
CA PRO A 26 -19.15 -9.79 14.72
C PRO A 26 -18.24 -10.49 13.69
N GLY A 27 -18.80 -10.94 12.57
CA GLY A 27 -18.06 -11.57 11.47
C GLY A 27 -17.30 -10.61 10.55
N PHE A 28 -17.47 -9.28 10.70
CA PHE A 28 -16.96 -8.27 9.76
C PHE A 28 -15.44 -8.40 9.57
N ALA A 29 -14.71 -8.46 10.69
CA ALA A 29 -13.27 -8.64 10.72
C ALA A 29 -12.81 -9.90 9.97
N ARG A 30 -13.52 -11.02 10.14
CA ARG A 30 -13.17 -12.29 9.46
C ARG A 30 -13.45 -12.21 7.95
N ALA A 31 -14.57 -11.61 7.56
CA ALA A 31 -14.91 -11.44 6.15
C ALA A 31 -13.89 -10.53 5.45
N LEU A 32 -13.59 -9.37 6.05
CA LEU A 32 -12.64 -8.41 5.50
C LEU A 32 -11.24 -9.00 5.32
N MET A 33 -10.71 -9.69 6.34
CA MET A 33 -9.43 -10.40 6.24
C MET A 33 -9.44 -11.46 5.12
N SER A 34 -10.58 -12.10 4.85
CA SER A 34 -10.66 -13.11 3.78
C SER A 34 -10.61 -12.50 2.38
N PHE A 35 -11.01 -11.24 2.21
CA PHE A 35 -10.95 -10.55 0.91
C PHE A 35 -9.53 -10.13 0.51
N LEU A 36 -8.56 -10.13 1.43
CA LEU A 36 -7.14 -9.94 1.09
C LEU A 36 -6.56 -11.10 0.25
N PHE A 37 -7.27 -12.23 0.19
CA PHE A 37 -6.87 -13.41 -0.59
C PHE A 37 -7.66 -13.55 -1.91
N THR A 38 -8.41 -12.53 -2.32
CA THR A 38 -9.12 -12.52 -3.61
C THR A 38 -8.15 -12.42 -4.79
N ASP A 39 -8.49 -13.00 -5.94
CA ASP A 39 -7.75 -12.81 -7.20
C ASP A 39 -8.25 -11.58 -7.99
N GLU A 40 -9.37 -11.00 -7.57
CA GLU A 40 -9.91 -9.76 -8.15
C GLU A 40 -9.12 -8.54 -7.61
N GLU A 41 -8.19 -8.01 -8.40
CA GLU A 41 -7.27 -6.93 -7.99
C GLU A 41 -8.00 -5.72 -7.39
N LEU A 42 -9.05 -5.22 -8.04
CA LEU A 42 -9.76 -4.04 -7.53
C LEU A 42 -10.49 -4.34 -6.21
N LEU A 43 -11.06 -5.53 -6.04
CA LEU A 43 -11.67 -5.92 -4.76
C LEU A 43 -10.61 -6.01 -3.66
N PHE A 44 -9.41 -6.49 -3.96
CA PHE A 44 -8.28 -6.47 -3.02
C PHE A 44 -7.95 -5.04 -2.59
N TRP A 45 -7.78 -4.10 -3.54
CA TRP A 45 -7.44 -2.72 -3.22
C TRP A 45 -8.55 -1.97 -2.50
N ARG A 46 -9.81 -2.21 -2.87
CA ARG A 46 -10.96 -1.65 -2.16
C ARG A 46 -11.11 -2.25 -0.76
N THR A 47 -10.70 -3.50 -0.55
CA THR A 47 -10.58 -4.08 0.79
C THR A 47 -9.50 -3.38 1.61
N VAL A 48 -8.33 -3.11 1.03
CA VAL A 48 -7.26 -2.31 1.64
C VAL A 48 -7.77 -0.92 2.04
N LYS A 49 -8.53 -0.26 1.15
CA LYS A 49 -9.19 1.02 1.41
C LYS A 49 -10.13 0.97 2.62
N VAL A 50 -10.94 -0.09 2.73
CA VAL A 50 -11.85 -0.29 3.88
C VAL A 50 -11.08 -0.45 5.19
N PHE A 51 -9.96 -1.17 5.22
CA PHE A 51 -9.10 -1.20 6.40
C PHE A 51 -8.59 0.19 6.79
N GLY A 52 -8.16 0.98 5.81
CA GLY A 52 -7.77 2.37 6.00
C GLY A 52 -8.85 3.20 6.66
N LEU A 53 -10.03 3.25 6.05
CA LEU A 53 -11.18 4.01 6.57
C LEU A 53 -11.62 3.50 7.95
N TYR A 54 -11.55 2.19 8.20
CA TYR A 54 -11.87 1.59 9.48
C TYR A 54 -10.90 2.01 10.59
N ALA A 55 -9.62 2.23 10.26
CA ALA A 55 -8.60 2.70 11.21
C ALA A 55 -8.95 4.03 11.90
N ALA A 56 -9.67 4.90 11.21
CA ALA A 56 -10.15 6.16 11.75
C ALA A 56 -11.39 6.01 12.66
N ARG A 57 -12.12 4.89 12.56
CA ARG A 57 -13.40 4.66 13.29
C ARG A 57 -13.23 3.91 14.60
N ASP A 58 -12.38 2.89 14.60
CA ASP A 58 -12.24 1.97 15.74
C ASP A 58 -10.77 1.57 15.90
N ALA A 59 -10.05 2.36 16.69
CA ALA A 59 -8.63 2.14 16.94
C ALA A 59 -8.35 0.79 17.62
N GLU A 60 -9.24 0.33 18.53
CA GLU A 60 -9.02 -0.90 19.29
C GLU A 60 -9.07 -2.14 18.38
N THR A 61 -10.13 -2.25 17.56
CA THR A 61 -10.24 -3.33 16.58
C THR A 61 -9.18 -3.20 15.50
N SER A 62 -8.83 -1.98 15.11
CA SER A 62 -7.77 -1.76 14.13
C SER A 62 -6.41 -2.21 14.64
N SER A 63 -6.08 -1.98 15.92
CA SER A 63 -4.87 -2.54 16.54
C SER A 63 -4.89 -4.08 16.58
N ARG A 64 -6.07 -4.73 16.67
CA ARG A 64 -6.18 -6.19 16.51
C ARG A 64 -5.86 -6.64 15.09
N PHE A 65 -6.30 -5.90 14.07
CA PHE A 65 -5.89 -6.16 12.68
C PHE A 65 -4.38 -6.03 12.52
N VAL A 66 -3.80 -4.93 12.98
CA VAL A 66 -2.34 -4.71 12.90
C VAL A 66 -1.56 -5.86 13.53
N ARG A 67 -1.93 -6.29 14.75
CA ARG A 67 -1.27 -7.45 15.38
C ARG A 67 -1.35 -8.71 14.53
N ARG A 68 -2.51 -8.98 13.91
CA ARG A 68 -2.68 -10.14 13.03
C ARG A 68 -1.84 -10.04 11.76
N LEU A 69 -1.82 -8.87 11.12
CA LEU A 69 -1.02 -8.62 9.90
C LEU A 69 0.48 -8.76 10.19
N MET A 70 0.94 -8.26 11.34
CA MET A 70 2.32 -8.43 11.82
C MET A 70 2.68 -9.89 12.04
N TRP A 71 1.78 -10.70 12.60
CA TRP A 71 1.98 -12.14 12.68
C TRP A 71 2.10 -12.80 11.30
N GLN A 72 1.31 -12.37 10.31
CA GLN A 72 1.38 -12.89 8.94
C GLN A 72 2.66 -12.49 8.19
N LEU A 73 3.28 -11.36 8.55
CA LEU A 73 4.58 -10.94 8.03
C LEU A 73 5.73 -11.83 8.53
N ASN A 74 5.58 -12.39 9.73
CA ASN A 74 6.58 -13.25 10.37
C ASN A 74 6.34 -14.76 10.11
N ASP A 75 5.28 -15.13 9.40
CA ASP A 75 4.92 -16.53 9.20
C ASP A 75 5.74 -17.13 8.04
N GLU A 76 6.66 -18.05 8.36
CA GLU A 76 7.55 -18.75 7.42
C GLU A 76 6.81 -19.76 6.51
N SER A 77 5.48 -19.87 6.62
CA SER A 77 4.65 -20.89 5.94
C SER A 77 4.49 -20.73 4.42
N GLY A 78 5.20 -19.78 3.79
CA GLY A 78 5.19 -19.59 2.33
C GLY A 78 3.96 -18.87 1.76
N SER A 79 3.01 -18.46 2.61
CA SER A 79 1.89 -17.58 2.24
C SER A 79 2.12 -16.12 2.67
N ILE A 80 3.40 -15.72 2.66
CA ILE A 80 3.96 -14.56 3.37
C ILE A 80 3.14 -13.30 3.09
N GLY A 81 2.54 -12.76 4.16
CA GLY A 81 2.14 -11.35 4.24
C GLY A 81 1.22 -10.78 3.16
N ARG A 82 0.46 -11.58 2.38
CA ARG A 82 -0.37 -11.07 1.27
C ARG A 82 -1.28 -9.94 1.74
N GLY A 83 -1.01 -8.72 1.26
CA GLY A 83 -1.76 -7.53 1.63
C GLY A 83 -1.37 -6.84 2.93
N SER A 84 -0.50 -7.43 3.77
CA SER A 84 -0.12 -6.84 5.07
C SER A 84 0.52 -5.45 4.93
N ALA A 85 1.53 -5.31 4.08
CA ALA A 85 2.16 -4.02 3.82
C ALA A 85 1.15 -2.99 3.28
N HIS A 86 0.35 -3.39 2.29
CA HIS A 86 -0.70 -2.56 1.69
C HIS A 86 -1.68 -2.01 2.74
N VAL A 87 -2.20 -2.89 3.58
CA VAL A 87 -3.15 -2.53 4.64
C VAL A 87 -2.50 -1.61 5.67
N ILE A 88 -1.29 -1.92 6.14
CA ILE A 88 -0.58 -1.09 7.12
C ILE A 88 -0.34 0.32 6.55
N GLY A 89 0.06 0.42 5.28
CA GLY A 89 0.25 1.70 4.60
C GLY A 89 -1.03 2.52 4.49
N GLU A 90 -2.14 1.89 4.09
CA GLU A 90 -3.42 2.59 3.94
C GLU A 90 -4.05 2.98 5.29
N MET A 91 -3.87 2.15 6.31
CA MET A 91 -4.22 2.48 7.70
C MET A 91 -3.38 3.64 8.24
N ALA A 92 -2.10 3.75 7.88
CA ALA A 92 -1.23 4.85 8.32
C ALA A 92 -1.76 6.22 7.92
N VAL A 93 -2.30 6.35 6.69
CA VAL A 93 -2.85 7.61 6.16
C VAL A 93 -4.10 8.05 6.95
N ASN A 94 -4.87 7.10 7.48
CA ASN A 94 -6.12 7.37 8.19
C ASN A 94 -5.94 7.47 9.71
N ASN A 95 -5.03 6.68 10.29
CA ASN A 95 -4.71 6.67 11.70
C ASN A 95 -3.33 6.06 11.97
N TYR A 96 -2.28 6.89 11.91
CA TYR A 96 -0.90 6.45 12.14
C TYR A 96 -0.68 5.81 13.52
N GLU A 97 -1.36 6.27 14.57
CA GLU A 97 -1.15 5.75 15.93
C GLU A 97 -1.46 4.26 16.07
N VAL A 98 -2.41 3.76 15.27
CA VAL A 98 -2.77 2.33 15.26
C VAL A 98 -1.67 1.47 14.65
N VAL A 99 -0.87 2.03 13.72
CA VAL A 99 0.16 1.30 12.97
C VAL A 99 1.59 1.68 13.36
N LYS A 100 1.80 2.60 14.31
CA LYS A 100 3.13 3.14 14.63
C LYS A 100 4.21 2.10 14.92
N THR A 101 3.83 0.96 15.50
CA THR A 101 4.77 -0.14 15.79
C THR A 101 4.99 -1.07 14.59
N ALA A 102 4.06 -1.08 13.64
CA ALA A 102 4.10 -1.92 12.44
C ALA A 102 4.74 -1.20 11.24
N ALA A 103 4.57 0.12 11.14
CA ALA A 103 5.11 0.91 10.04
C ALA A 103 6.63 0.76 9.86
N PRO A 104 7.48 0.87 10.92
CA PRO A 104 8.90 0.62 10.77
C PRO A 104 9.24 -0.81 10.35
N VAL A 105 8.43 -1.80 10.75
CA VAL A 105 8.69 -3.20 10.41
C VAL A 105 8.42 -3.47 8.94
N VAL A 106 7.35 -2.90 8.37
CA VAL A 106 7.06 -3.03 6.92
C VAL A 106 8.23 -2.53 6.07
N VAL A 107 8.89 -1.47 6.51
CA VAL A 107 10.04 -0.87 5.82
C VAL A 107 11.24 -1.84 5.74
N HIS A 108 11.37 -2.80 6.66
CA HIS A 108 12.44 -3.80 6.62
C HIS A 108 12.24 -4.92 5.60
N TYR A 109 11.11 -4.97 4.90
CA TYR A 109 10.83 -5.98 3.85
C TYR A 109 11.19 -5.51 2.44
N LEU A 110 12.05 -4.50 2.30
CA LEU A 110 12.50 -4.01 0.99
C LEU A 110 13.31 -5.04 0.19
N GLU A 111 13.94 -6.01 0.86
CA GLU A 111 14.73 -7.07 0.23
C GLU A 111 13.88 -8.29 -0.18
N ASP A 112 12.60 -8.34 0.22
CA ASP A 112 11.68 -9.42 -0.17
C ASP A 112 10.99 -9.07 -1.49
N GLU A 113 11.51 -9.59 -2.61
CA GLU A 113 11.00 -9.35 -3.96
C GLU A 113 9.49 -9.65 -4.10
N GLY A 114 9.01 -10.71 -3.43
CA GLY A 114 7.60 -11.10 -3.48
C GLY A 114 6.67 -10.10 -2.79
N MET A 115 7.21 -9.36 -1.83
CA MET A 115 6.51 -8.34 -1.06
C MET A 115 6.73 -6.92 -1.57
N LEU A 116 7.80 -6.71 -2.34
CA LEU A 116 8.33 -5.40 -2.66
C LEU A 116 7.28 -4.42 -3.24
N PRO A 117 6.40 -4.79 -4.20
CA PRO A 117 5.36 -3.86 -4.68
C PRO A 117 4.44 -3.34 -3.56
N GLY A 118 4.11 -4.19 -2.59
CA GLY A 118 3.28 -3.82 -1.45
C GLY A 118 4.02 -2.98 -0.41
N VAL A 119 5.32 -3.25 -0.23
CA VAL A 119 6.20 -2.45 0.64
C VAL A 119 6.38 -1.05 0.07
N LEU A 120 6.66 -0.92 -1.24
CA LEU A 120 6.76 0.37 -1.94
C LEU A 120 5.46 1.17 -1.84
N TYR A 121 4.31 0.51 -2.05
CA TYR A 121 3.00 1.14 -1.81
C TYR A 121 2.89 1.66 -0.38
N ALA A 122 3.20 0.81 0.61
CA ALA A 122 3.08 1.17 2.01
C ALA A 122 3.98 2.35 2.39
N ILE A 123 5.23 2.34 1.92
CA ILE A 123 6.21 3.40 2.12
C ILE A 123 5.71 4.72 1.53
N GLY A 124 5.19 4.72 0.29
CA GLY A 124 4.63 5.94 -0.31
C GLY A 124 3.39 6.47 0.43
N ARG A 125 2.53 5.58 0.96
CA ARG A 125 1.38 5.98 1.79
C ARG A 125 1.84 6.55 3.15
N ILE A 126 2.70 5.85 3.87
CA ILE A 126 3.25 6.29 5.17
C ILE A 126 4.01 7.61 5.01
N GLY A 127 4.93 7.68 4.06
CA GLY A 127 5.76 8.85 3.80
C GLY A 127 4.94 10.10 3.44
N SER A 128 3.78 9.95 2.82
CA SER A 128 2.89 11.07 2.52
C SER A 128 2.25 11.74 3.75
N VAL A 129 2.25 11.06 4.91
CA VAL A 129 1.70 11.60 6.18
C VAL A 129 2.72 11.65 7.32
N ARG A 130 3.81 10.89 7.21
CA ARG A 130 4.89 10.76 8.19
C ARG A 130 6.24 10.56 7.47
N PRO A 131 6.76 11.57 6.75
CA PRO A 131 8.03 11.47 6.02
C PRO A 131 9.21 11.02 6.89
N GLU A 132 9.19 11.36 8.18
CA GLU A 132 10.23 11.02 9.16
C GLU A 132 10.37 9.51 9.42
N VAL A 133 9.35 8.72 9.10
CA VAL A 133 9.37 7.25 9.25
C VAL A 133 10.07 6.58 8.07
N THR A 134 10.06 7.22 6.90
CA THR A 134 10.55 6.66 5.63
C THR A 134 11.81 7.34 5.12
N LYS A 135 12.25 8.45 5.74
CA LYS A 135 13.43 9.21 5.31
C LYS A 135 14.71 8.37 5.27
N ASP A 136 14.84 7.42 6.20
CA ASP A 136 16.07 6.65 6.38
C ASP A 136 16.20 5.57 5.30
N VAL A 137 15.11 5.22 4.60
CA VAL A 137 15.11 4.26 3.48
C VAL A 137 15.11 4.89 2.10
N ILE A 138 15.23 6.21 2.00
CA ILE A 138 15.34 6.89 0.70
C ILE A 138 16.53 6.36 -0.12
N PRO A 139 17.74 6.15 0.44
CA PRO A 139 18.86 5.59 -0.31
C PRO A 139 18.55 4.21 -0.92
N GLU A 140 17.88 3.34 -0.17
CA GLU A 140 17.47 2.00 -0.60
C GLU A 140 16.41 2.07 -1.71
N LEU A 141 15.44 2.99 -1.60
CA LEU A 141 14.48 3.24 -2.67
C LEU A 141 15.14 3.75 -3.96
N VAL A 142 16.21 4.54 -3.84
CA VAL A 142 16.99 5.01 -4.99
C VAL A 142 17.78 3.85 -5.60
N ALA A 143 18.41 3.00 -4.78
CA ALA A 143 19.12 1.81 -5.26
C ALA A 143 18.18 0.85 -6.02
N ILE A 144 16.93 0.69 -5.56
CA ILE A 144 15.91 -0.11 -6.25
C ILE A 144 15.67 0.36 -7.70
N LEU A 145 15.82 1.65 -8.00
CA LEU A 145 15.66 2.16 -9.37
C LEU A 145 16.76 1.67 -10.32
N GLU A 146 17.89 1.22 -9.79
CA GLU A 146 19.01 0.66 -10.55
C GLU A 146 18.99 -0.87 -10.51
N GLU A 147 18.75 -1.47 -9.34
CA GLU A 147 18.78 -2.92 -9.13
C GLU A 147 17.68 -3.67 -9.89
N TYR A 148 16.54 -3.03 -10.12
CA TYR A 148 15.36 -3.62 -10.75
C TYR A 148 15.09 -3.03 -12.14
N GLU A 149 16.13 -2.72 -12.91
CA GLU A 149 16.03 -2.10 -14.24
C GLU A 149 15.10 -2.87 -15.21
N ASP A 150 15.00 -4.20 -15.07
CA ASP A 150 14.14 -5.07 -15.89
C ASP A 150 12.70 -5.23 -15.35
N SER A 151 12.31 -4.50 -14.30
CA SER A 151 11.00 -4.67 -13.64
C SER A 151 10.20 -3.36 -13.61
N PRO A 152 9.40 -3.06 -14.66
CA PRO A 152 8.71 -1.78 -14.79
C PRO A 152 7.74 -1.50 -13.64
N LYS A 153 7.14 -2.55 -13.06
CA LYS A 153 6.26 -2.41 -11.89
C LYS A 153 7.03 -1.94 -10.65
N ILE A 154 8.22 -2.49 -10.42
CA ILE A 154 9.05 -2.13 -9.25
C ILE A 154 9.58 -0.70 -9.43
N LEU A 155 10.12 -0.37 -10.61
CA LEU A 155 10.59 0.98 -10.95
C LEU A 155 9.48 2.02 -10.79
N GLY A 156 8.32 1.76 -11.39
CA GLY A 156 7.17 2.65 -11.29
C GLY A 156 6.69 2.86 -9.86
N MET A 157 6.59 1.78 -9.06
CA MET A 157 6.16 1.88 -7.66
C MET A 157 7.20 2.57 -6.77
N ALA A 158 8.50 2.38 -7.03
CA ALA A 158 9.57 3.06 -6.32
C ALA A 158 9.60 4.56 -6.65
N ALA A 159 9.46 4.92 -7.93
CA ALA A 159 9.30 6.30 -8.36
C ALA A 159 8.07 6.97 -7.72
N TRP A 160 6.93 6.27 -7.71
CA TRP A 160 5.71 6.72 -7.05
C TRP A 160 5.93 6.97 -5.55
N ALA A 161 6.60 6.04 -4.84
CA ALA A 161 6.89 6.18 -3.42
C ALA A 161 7.81 7.37 -3.13
N LEU A 162 8.91 7.52 -3.88
CA LEU A 162 9.86 8.63 -3.77
C LEU A 162 9.20 9.99 -4.00
N GLY A 163 8.34 10.09 -5.02
CA GLY A 163 7.54 11.29 -5.27
C GLY A 163 6.57 11.62 -4.14
N ARG A 164 5.95 10.62 -3.51
CA ARG A 164 5.05 10.84 -2.35
C ARG A 164 5.79 11.25 -1.09
N ILE A 165 7.01 10.77 -0.89
CA ILE A 165 7.88 11.17 0.23
C ILE A 165 8.41 12.59 0.02
N GLY A 166 8.51 13.05 -1.23
CA GLY A 166 9.21 14.30 -1.55
C GLY A 166 10.73 14.15 -1.45
N ALA A 167 11.25 12.98 -1.82
CA ALA A 167 12.66 12.62 -1.71
C ALA A 167 13.54 13.36 -2.73
N LYS A 168 13.94 14.60 -2.43
CA LYS A 168 14.75 15.45 -3.32
C LYS A 168 16.07 14.81 -3.76
N GLN A 169 16.62 13.93 -2.93
CA GLN A 169 17.85 13.18 -3.22
C GLN A 169 17.70 12.24 -4.42
N ALA A 170 16.47 11.87 -4.78
CA ALA A 170 16.18 10.97 -5.90
C ALA A 170 16.07 11.68 -7.26
N ASP A 171 16.21 13.01 -7.35
CA ASP A 171 16.02 13.76 -8.62
C ASP A 171 16.84 13.17 -9.77
N VAL A 172 18.14 12.90 -9.55
CA VAL A 172 19.02 12.36 -10.60
C VAL A 172 18.58 10.97 -11.04
N ALA A 173 18.28 10.07 -10.10
CA ALA A 173 17.85 8.70 -10.40
C ALA A 173 16.49 8.67 -11.13
N LEU A 174 15.54 9.52 -10.69
CA LEU A 174 14.23 9.64 -11.34
C LEU A 174 14.35 10.21 -12.77
N ARG A 175 15.27 11.15 -13.01
CA ARG A 175 15.54 11.64 -14.37
C ARG A 175 16.09 10.54 -15.28
N GLY A 176 16.85 9.59 -14.74
CA GLY A 176 17.33 8.42 -15.48
C GLY A 176 16.20 7.54 -16.05
N LEU A 177 14.99 7.63 -15.49
CA LEU A 177 13.83 6.86 -15.93
C LEU A 177 12.96 7.57 -16.98
N LEU A 178 13.29 8.80 -17.38
CA LEU A 178 12.44 9.60 -18.27
C LEU A 178 12.37 9.07 -19.71
N ASP A 179 13.28 8.17 -20.09
CA ASP A 179 13.27 7.48 -21.38
C ASP A 179 12.73 6.03 -21.28
N ASN A 180 12.29 5.59 -20.09
CA ASN A 180 11.73 4.25 -19.90
C ASN A 180 10.21 4.24 -20.20
N GLY A 181 9.86 3.82 -21.41
CA GLY A 181 8.48 3.69 -21.90
C GLY A 181 7.76 2.37 -21.54
N GLU A 182 8.33 1.53 -20.69
CA GLU A 182 7.70 0.27 -20.29
C GLU A 182 6.45 0.50 -19.44
N ARG A 183 5.45 -0.37 -19.61
CA ARG A 183 4.13 -0.22 -18.99
C ARG A 183 3.99 -1.11 -17.75
N PHE A 184 3.29 -0.59 -16.76
CA PHE A 184 2.90 -1.33 -15.58
C PHE A 184 1.49 -0.93 -15.11
N SER A 185 0.84 -1.85 -14.39
CA SER A 185 -0.44 -1.60 -13.73
C SER A 185 -0.21 -1.27 -12.24
N TYR A 186 -0.96 -0.29 -11.72
CA TYR A 186 -0.95 0.10 -10.31
C TYR A 186 -2.35 0.54 -9.87
N TYR A 187 -2.58 0.55 -8.56
CA TYR A 187 -3.79 1.13 -7.97
C TYR A 187 -3.54 2.58 -7.58
N ASP A 188 -4.41 3.47 -8.05
CA ASP A 188 -4.43 4.88 -7.65
C ASP A 188 -5.36 5.04 -6.43
N PRO A 189 -4.83 5.32 -5.22
CA PRO A 189 -5.64 5.40 -4.02
C PRO A 189 -6.46 6.68 -3.92
N GLU A 190 -6.17 7.69 -4.75
CA GLU A 190 -6.93 8.93 -4.84
C GLU A 190 -8.11 8.79 -5.81
N GLU A 191 -7.94 8.08 -6.93
CA GLU A 191 -9.03 7.82 -7.90
C GLU A 191 -9.83 6.53 -7.62
N ASP A 192 -9.33 5.65 -6.75
CA ASP A 192 -9.91 4.34 -6.43
C ASP A 192 -10.12 3.42 -7.66
N LEU A 193 -9.09 3.30 -8.48
CA LEU A 193 -9.12 2.48 -9.69
C LEU A 193 -7.73 1.95 -10.08
N MET A 194 -7.75 0.85 -10.83
CA MET A 194 -6.54 0.31 -11.46
C MET A 194 -6.19 1.14 -12.69
N LYS A 195 -4.94 1.60 -12.77
CA LYS A 195 -4.40 2.40 -13.88
C LYS A 195 -3.22 1.69 -14.51
N ASN A 196 -3.02 1.97 -15.79
CA ASN A 196 -1.77 1.66 -16.46
C ASN A 196 -0.99 2.95 -16.65
N ALA A 197 0.30 2.92 -16.39
CA ALA A 197 1.21 4.02 -16.64
C ALA A 197 2.51 3.49 -17.27
N MET A 198 3.26 4.39 -17.89
CA MET A 198 4.64 4.17 -18.26
C MET A 198 5.56 4.54 -17.09
N VAL A 199 6.73 3.91 -16.98
CA VAL A 199 7.72 4.23 -15.95
C VAL A 199 8.12 5.72 -16.03
N GLU A 200 8.34 6.24 -17.24
CA GLU A 200 8.64 7.66 -17.48
C GLU A 200 7.54 8.62 -16.99
N GLU A 201 6.27 8.24 -17.11
CA GLU A 201 5.13 9.06 -16.65
C GLU A 201 5.14 9.14 -15.13
N MET A 202 5.41 8.01 -14.47
CA MET A 202 5.47 7.96 -13.02
C MET A 202 6.69 8.71 -12.48
N ALA A 203 7.84 8.60 -13.14
CA ALA A 203 9.05 9.35 -12.82
C ALA A 203 8.83 10.87 -12.96
N ARG A 204 8.15 11.30 -14.03
CA ARG A 204 7.77 12.71 -14.24
C ARG A 204 6.86 13.23 -13.13
N CYS A 205 5.80 12.48 -12.79
CA CYS A 205 4.92 12.80 -11.67
C CYS A 205 5.68 12.87 -10.34
N ALA A 206 6.68 12.01 -10.13
CA ALA A 206 7.50 12.03 -8.92
C ALA A 206 8.37 13.29 -8.86
N LEU A 207 9.05 13.64 -9.96
CA LEU A 207 9.87 14.85 -10.08
C LEU A 207 9.06 16.13 -9.81
N GLU A 208 7.85 16.23 -10.34
CA GLU A 208 6.94 17.36 -10.09
C GLU A 208 6.62 17.53 -8.60
N ARG A 209 6.58 16.44 -7.83
CA ARG A 209 6.34 16.46 -6.38
C ARG A 209 7.58 16.81 -5.55
N LEU A 210 8.79 16.71 -6.12
CA LEU A 210 10.02 17.10 -5.43
C LEU A 210 10.19 18.62 -5.33
N GLY A 211 9.59 19.37 -6.27
CA GLY A 211 9.65 20.83 -6.35
C GLY A 211 10.72 21.33 -7.30
#